data_AF-A0A1H6P3V4-F1
#
_entry.id   AF-A0A1H6P3V4-F1
#
_cell.length_a   1.000
_cell.length_b   1.000
_cell.length_c   1.000
_cell.angle_alpha   90.00
_cell.angle_beta   90.00
_cell.angle_gamma   90.00
#
_symmetry.space_group_name_H-M   'P 1'
#
loop_
_entity.id
_entity.type
_entity.pdbx_description
1 polymer ?
#
loop_
_entity_poly.entity_id
_entity_poly.type
_entity_poly.pdbx_seq_one_letter_code
_entity_poly.pdbx_strand_id
1 'polypeptide(L)'
;MIKRNIYILVLLVASLSFVFFMVSRSGDNPYMKVYPSGEGVGFAGCEFFSDKYGSGFYRLRMNPDECRAVRYKGTSSIVFFVDYPSFHVVREGKAGGGYPVYFYLEHVSPDGYDGQRHLSGKEPKVSQDGVETYEFAGFPERKFIGRDGASVYLMDFENTVRANRVYKGKFLVFYQYSRDFKDIKALDDFALDVLDKVVVE
;
A
#
# COMPACT_ATOMS: atom_id res chain seq x y z
N MET A 1 44.31 33.50 -22.13
CA MET A 1 44.22 32.44 -21.11
C MET A 1 42.87 32.42 -20.37
N ILE A 2 42.31 33.57 -20.00
CA ILE A 2 41.03 33.70 -19.25
C ILE A 2 39.81 33.09 -19.98
N LYS A 3 39.69 33.29 -21.30
CA LYS A 3 38.55 32.76 -22.07
C LYS A 3 38.43 31.22 -22.01
N ARG A 4 39.54 30.48 -22.05
CA ARG A 4 39.55 29.01 -22.01
C ARG A 4 39.04 28.46 -20.68
N ASN A 5 39.36 29.11 -19.58
CA ASN A 5 38.91 28.71 -18.25
C ASN A 5 37.41 28.96 -18.04
N ILE A 6 36.85 30.01 -18.66
CA ILE A 6 35.40 30.28 -18.63
C ILE A 6 34.63 29.19 -19.38
N TYR A 7 35.10 28.76 -20.56
CA TYR A 7 34.45 27.67 -21.30
C TYR A 7 34.43 26.35 -20.52
N ILE A 8 35.53 26.01 -19.84
CA ILE A 8 35.62 24.79 -19.01
C ILE A 8 34.65 24.87 -17.82
N LEU A 9 34.56 26.03 -17.17
CA LEU A 9 33.64 26.23 -16.05
C LEU A 9 32.18 26.13 -16.49
N VAL A 10 31.81 26.72 -17.63
CA VAL A 10 30.46 26.64 -18.19
C VAL A 10 30.09 25.20 -18.57
N LEU A 11 31.02 24.44 -19.16
CA LEU A 11 30.83 23.02 -19.48
C LEU A 11 30.66 22.16 -18.23
N LEU A 12 31.42 22.43 -17.17
CA LEU A 12 31.28 21.74 -15.88
C LEU A 12 29.93 22.04 -15.22
N VAL A 13 29.51 23.31 -15.20
CA VAL A 13 28.22 23.68 -14.62
C VAL A 13 27.06 23.10 -15.43
N ALA A 14 27.13 23.13 -16.77
CA ALA A 14 26.12 22.54 -17.64
C ALA A 14 26.02 21.02 -17.50
N SER A 15 27.16 20.32 -17.40
CA SER A 15 27.18 18.87 -17.19
C SER A 15 26.68 18.46 -15.80
N LEU A 16 27.08 19.18 -14.74
CA LEU A 16 26.56 18.97 -13.39
C LEU A 16 25.05 19.22 -13.31
N SER A 17 24.56 20.26 -13.99
CA SER A 17 23.13 20.56 -14.08
C SER A 17 22.40 19.46 -14.85
N PHE A 18 22.95 19.01 -15.97
CA PHE A 18 22.38 17.93 -16.77
C PHE A 18 22.34 16.60 -16.01
N VAL A 19 23.37 16.27 -15.24
CA VAL A 19 23.38 15.08 -14.35
C VAL A 19 22.35 15.25 -13.23
N PHE A 20 22.23 16.43 -12.63
CA PHE A 20 21.21 16.70 -11.61
C PHE A 20 19.78 16.56 -12.17
N PHE A 21 19.53 17.06 -13.38
CA PHE A 21 18.24 16.91 -14.07
C PHE A 21 17.98 15.46 -14.56
N MET A 22 19.03 14.69 -14.87
CA MET A 22 18.90 13.26 -15.19
C MET A 22 18.66 12.40 -13.92
N VAL A 23 19.20 12.80 -12.77
CA VAL A 23 19.00 12.14 -11.48
C VAL A 23 17.62 12.47 -10.90
N SER A 24 17.12 13.68 -11.12
CA SER A 24 15.74 14.05 -10.80
C SER A 24 14.80 13.61 -11.94
N ARG A 25 14.43 12.32 -11.96
CA ARG A 25 13.41 11.82 -12.89
C ARG A 25 12.10 12.56 -12.62
N SER A 26 11.75 13.49 -13.50
CA SER A 26 10.45 14.17 -13.50
C SER A 26 9.33 13.12 -13.50
N GLY A 27 8.60 12.97 -12.38
CA GLY A 27 7.54 11.98 -12.24
C GLY A 27 7.51 11.25 -10.90
N ASP A 28 8.53 11.42 -10.06
CA ASP A 28 8.49 10.90 -8.69
C ASP A 28 7.48 11.66 -7.83
N ASN A 29 6.86 10.93 -6.91
CA ASN A 29 5.91 11.49 -5.96
C ASN A 29 6.60 12.55 -5.09
N PRO A 30 6.10 13.80 -5.02
CA PRO A 30 6.75 14.88 -4.27
C PRO A 30 6.82 14.60 -2.76
N TYR A 31 6.04 13.64 -2.27
CA TYR A 31 5.97 13.20 -0.88
C TYR A 31 6.79 11.92 -0.62
N MET A 32 7.70 11.53 -1.52
CA MET A 32 8.43 10.27 -1.44
C MET A 32 9.93 10.48 -1.48
N LYS A 33 10.65 9.70 -0.67
CA LYS A 33 12.10 9.53 -0.75
C LYS A 33 12.44 8.06 -0.94
N VAL A 34 13.24 7.76 -1.97
CA VAL A 34 13.68 6.39 -2.28
C VAL A 34 15.08 6.16 -1.71
N TYR A 35 15.25 5.00 -1.07
CA TYR A 35 16.49 4.51 -0.48
C TYR A 35 16.91 3.26 -1.24
N PRO A 36 17.80 3.40 -2.24
CA PRO A 36 18.29 2.25 -3.00
C PRO A 36 19.14 1.34 -2.09
N SER A 37 19.14 0.04 -2.40
CA SER A 37 20.01 -0.93 -1.72
C SER A 37 21.48 -0.57 -1.96
N GLY A 38 22.23 -0.30 -0.89
CA GLY A 38 23.67 -0.02 -0.93
C GLY A 38 24.32 -0.34 0.42
N GLU A 39 25.61 -0.69 0.39
CA GLU A 39 26.38 -1.04 1.60
C GLU A 39 26.36 0.14 2.59
N GLY A 40 25.73 -0.07 3.76
CA GLY A 40 25.72 0.89 4.86
C GLY A 40 24.38 1.59 5.15
N VAL A 41 23.33 1.38 4.34
CA VAL A 41 21.99 1.92 4.64
C VAL A 41 21.13 0.82 5.26
N GLY A 42 20.78 0.96 6.56
CA GLY A 42 19.99 -0.03 7.30
C GLY A 42 18.54 -0.25 6.81
N PHE A 43 18.15 0.38 5.70
CA PHE A 43 16.83 0.27 5.07
C PHE A 43 16.97 0.47 3.55
N ALA A 44 16.36 -0.44 2.78
CA ALA A 44 16.17 -0.29 1.34
C ALA A 44 14.67 -0.28 1.04
N GLY A 45 14.18 0.79 0.41
CA GLY A 45 12.75 1.03 0.27
C GLY A 45 12.39 2.47 -0.10
N CYS A 46 11.19 2.88 0.26
CA CYS A 46 10.72 4.25 0.18
C CYS A 46 10.12 4.71 1.50
N GLU A 47 10.33 5.98 1.80
CA GLU A 47 9.62 6.67 2.86
C GLU A 47 8.70 7.71 2.25
N PHE A 48 7.48 7.77 2.76
CA PHE A 48 6.52 8.79 2.40
C PHE A 48 6.30 9.75 3.55
N PHE A 49 6.21 11.04 3.24
CA PHE A 49 6.13 12.12 4.20
C PHE A 49 4.95 13.04 3.93
N SER A 50 4.43 13.67 4.97
CA SER A 50 3.35 14.65 4.84
C SER A 50 3.72 15.91 5.59
N ASP A 51 3.37 17.07 5.05
CA ASP A 51 3.53 18.35 5.75
C ASP A 51 2.73 18.38 7.06
N LYS A 52 1.66 17.59 7.14
CA LYS A 52 0.78 17.51 8.31
C LYS A 52 1.27 16.51 9.38
N TYR A 53 1.90 15.41 8.96
CA TYR A 53 2.25 14.28 9.83
C TYR A 53 3.76 14.09 10.04
N GLY A 54 4.59 14.79 9.27
CA GLY A 54 6.05 14.70 9.32
C GLY A 54 6.64 13.66 8.36
N SER A 55 7.97 13.47 8.46
CA SER A 55 8.75 12.52 7.68
C SER A 55 8.62 11.10 8.21
N GLY A 56 8.62 10.10 7.31
CA GLY A 56 8.57 8.68 7.70
C GLY A 56 7.18 8.23 8.13
N PHE A 57 6.13 8.92 7.66
CA PHE A 57 4.75 8.58 7.97
C PHE A 57 4.34 7.22 7.40
N TYR A 58 4.92 6.81 6.26
CA TYR A 58 4.90 5.43 5.80
C TYR A 58 6.32 4.99 5.41
N ARG A 59 6.76 3.83 5.88
CA ARG A 59 8.01 3.21 5.42
C ARG A 59 7.72 1.87 4.75
N LEU A 60 8.00 1.78 3.44
CA LEU A 60 7.70 0.61 2.63
C LEU A 60 9.00 0.00 2.07
N ARG A 61 9.21 -1.30 2.30
CA ARG A 61 10.31 -2.08 1.73
C ARG A 61 9.94 -2.52 0.32
N MET A 62 10.43 -1.78 -0.67
CA MET A 62 10.14 -1.95 -2.09
C MET A 62 11.36 -1.56 -2.92
N ASN A 63 11.50 -2.11 -4.12
CA ASN A 63 12.52 -1.60 -5.04
C ASN A 63 12.11 -0.21 -5.61
N PRO A 64 13.03 0.55 -6.24
CA PRO A 64 12.71 1.89 -6.75
C PRO A 64 11.54 1.96 -7.75
N ASP A 65 11.33 0.93 -8.58
CA ASP A 65 10.23 0.90 -9.54
C ASP A 65 8.88 0.63 -8.87
N GLU A 66 8.87 -0.27 -7.88
CA GLU A 66 7.72 -0.56 -7.03
C GLU A 66 7.31 0.68 -6.21
N CYS A 67 8.29 1.39 -5.63
CA CYS A 67 8.05 2.65 -4.92
C CYS A 67 7.34 3.68 -5.80
N ARG A 68 7.74 3.80 -7.07
CA ARG A 68 7.11 4.70 -8.05
C ARG A 68 5.69 4.28 -8.45
N ALA A 69 5.28 3.05 -8.19
CA ALA A 69 3.92 2.59 -8.43
C ALA A 69 2.96 2.96 -7.30
N VAL A 70 3.48 3.37 -6.14
CA VAL A 70 2.68 3.76 -4.97
C VAL A 70 2.06 5.15 -5.17
N ARG A 71 0.77 5.25 -4.88
CA ARG A 71 -0.01 6.49 -4.93
C ARG A 71 -0.12 7.06 -3.52
N TYR A 72 0.45 8.25 -3.34
CA TYR A 72 0.36 8.99 -2.10
C TYR A 72 0.20 10.48 -2.38
N LYS A 73 -0.69 11.17 -1.65
CA LYS A 73 -0.99 12.59 -1.87
C LYS A 73 -0.68 13.45 -0.63
N GLY A 74 0.24 13.01 0.23
CA GLY A 74 0.51 13.67 1.51
C GLY A 74 -0.64 13.55 2.52
N THR A 75 -1.57 12.61 2.29
CA THR A 75 -2.77 12.37 3.09
C THR A 75 -2.53 11.41 4.27
N SER A 76 -3.57 11.11 5.05
CA SER A 76 -3.51 10.06 6.09
C SER A 76 -3.37 8.67 5.50
N SER A 77 -3.62 8.47 4.21
CA SER A 77 -3.62 7.15 3.56
C SER A 77 -2.76 7.05 2.33
N ILE A 78 -2.31 5.82 2.06
CA ILE A 78 -1.46 5.42 0.95
C ILE A 78 -2.08 4.24 0.19
N VAL A 79 -1.86 4.20 -1.12
CA VAL A 79 -2.47 3.20 -2.00
C VAL A 79 -1.42 2.57 -2.90
N PHE A 80 -1.49 1.27 -3.09
CA PHE A 80 -0.69 0.55 -4.07
C PHE A 80 -1.44 -0.67 -4.61
N PHE A 81 -0.94 -1.25 -5.69
CA PHE A 81 -1.54 -2.43 -6.32
C PHE A 81 -0.53 -3.56 -6.34
N VAL A 82 -0.99 -4.78 -6.11
CA VAL A 82 -0.15 -5.97 -6.12
C VAL A 82 -0.70 -6.99 -7.10
N ASP A 83 0.17 -7.49 -7.96
CA ASP A 83 -0.17 -8.57 -8.86
C ASP A 83 -0.31 -9.89 -8.07
N TYR A 84 -1.44 -10.57 -8.28
CA TYR A 84 -1.74 -11.84 -7.63
C TYR A 84 -1.54 -12.98 -8.63
N PRO A 85 -0.79 -14.03 -8.29
CA PRO A 85 -0.22 -14.33 -6.96
C PRO A 85 1.26 -13.93 -6.80
N SER A 86 1.81 -13.04 -7.64
CA SER A 86 3.26 -12.82 -7.75
C SER A 86 3.89 -11.94 -6.65
N PHE A 87 3.08 -11.25 -5.83
CA PHE A 87 3.53 -10.33 -4.77
C PHE A 87 4.32 -9.11 -5.27
N HIS A 88 4.28 -8.83 -6.58
CA HIS A 88 4.93 -7.67 -7.16
C HIS A 88 4.03 -6.45 -7.07
N VAL A 89 4.59 -5.34 -6.59
CA VAL A 89 3.87 -4.06 -6.60
C VAL A 89 3.90 -3.51 -8.02
N VAL A 90 2.72 -3.25 -8.57
CA VAL A 90 2.53 -2.85 -9.97
C VAL A 90 1.84 -1.50 -10.07
N ARG A 91 2.02 -0.82 -11.19
CA ARG A 91 1.27 0.40 -11.49
C ARG A 91 -0.21 0.08 -11.68
N GLU A 92 -1.04 1.07 -11.41
CA GLU A 92 -2.49 1.01 -11.68
C GLU A 92 -2.73 0.70 -13.17
N GLY A 93 -3.47 -0.37 -13.43
CA GLY A 93 -3.74 -0.88 -14.78
C GLY A 93 -3.93 -2.39 -14.77
N LYS A 94 -4.26 -2.97 -15.94
CA LYS A 94 -4.30 -4.43 -16.09
C LYS A 94 -2.87 -4.97 -16.12
N ALA A 95 -2.40 -5.55 -15.02
CA ALA A 95 -1.15 -6.29 -14.99
C ALA A 95 -1.37 -7.62 -15.73
N GLY A 96 -0.60 -7.87 -16.81
CA GLY A 96 -0.51 -9.22 -17.41
C GLY A 96 -1.80 -9.92 -17.83
N GLY A 97 -2.93 -9.19 -17.98
CA GLY A 97 -4.25 -9.76 -18.34
C GLY A 97 -5.27 -9.86 -17.20
N GLY A 98 -4.92 -9.51 -15.96
CA GLY A 98 -5.82 -9.53 -14.79
C GLY A 98 -6.00 -8.16 -14.11
N TYR A 99 -6.89 -8.11 -13.10
CA TYR A 99 -7.02 -6.96 -12.21
C TYR A 99 -6.13 -7.17 -10.97
N PRO A 100 -5.09 -6.35 -10.75
CA PRO A 100 -4.25 -6.47 -9.56
C PRO A 100 -5.07 -6.18 -8.29
N VAL A 101 -4.63 -6.73 -7.17
CA VAL A 101 -5.25 -6.48 -5.87
C VAL A 101 -4.91 -5.07 -5.43
N TYR A 102 -5.93 -4.26 -5.21
CA TYR A 102 -5.80 -2.91 -4.67
C TYR A 102 -5.54 -2.98 -3.17
N PHE A 103 -4.60 -2.19 -2.65
CA PHE A 103 -4.35 -2.00 -1.23
C PHE A 103 -4.49 -0.52 -0.87
N TYR A 104 -5.19 -0.25 0.22
CA TYR A 104 -5.30 1.03 0.90
C TYR A 104 -4.86 0.85 2.34
N LEU A 105 -3.95 1.68 2.81
CA LEU A 105 -3.48 1.69 4.18
C LEU A 105 -3.72 3.07 4.77
N GLU A 106 -4.22 3.11 5.99
CA GLU A 106 -4.39 4.32 6.78
C GLU A 106 -3.99 4.06 8.23
N HIS A 107 -3.22 4.96 8.83
CA HIS A 107 -2.92 4.91 10.25
C HIS A 107 -4.19 5.08 11.08
N VAL A 108 -4.37 4.21 12.07
CA VAL A 108 -5.44 4.31 13.07
C VAL A 108 -4.86 4.45 14.47
N SER A 109 -5.61 5.12 15.34
CA SER A 109 -5.25 5.20 16.75
C SER A 109 -5.39 3.82 17.41
N PRO A 110 -4.35 3.29 18.07
CA PRO A 110 -4.41 2.02 18.80
C PRO A 110 -5.52 1.98 19.85
N ASP A 111 -5.81 3.13 20.46
CA ASP A 111 -6.71 3.24 21.63
C ASP A 111 -8.17 3.51 21.26
N GLY A 112 -8.50 3.69 19.96
CA GLY A 112 -9.81 4.18 19.54
C GLY A 112 -10.47 3.45 18.37
N TYR A 113 -9.72 2.63 17.63
CA TYR A 113 -10.29 1.97 16.46
C TYR A 113 -10.87 0.59 16.82
N ASP A 114 -12.19 0.52 16.94
CA ASP A 114 -12.94 -0.72 17.02
C ASP A 114 -13.59 -1.03 15.67
N GLY A 115 -12.93 -1.89 14.89
CA GLY A 115 -13.44 -2.36 13.60
C GLY A 115 -14.73 -3.15 13.71
N GLN A 116 -15.09 -3.69 14.89
CA GLN A 116 -16.31 -4.47 15.10
C GLN A 116 -17.51 -3.61 15.47
N ARG A 117 -17.32 -2.34 15.81
CA ARG A 117 -18.35 -1.45 16.36
C ARG A 117 -19.64 -1.41 15.54
N HIS A 118 -19.54 -1.49 14.22
CA HIS A 118 -20.68 -1.47 13.29
C HIS A 118 -21.57 -2.73 13.37
N LEU A 119 -21.05 -3.82 13.92
CA LEU A 119 -21.78 -5.07 14.20
C LEU A 119 -22.12 -5.26 15.68
N SER A 120 -21.82 -4.29 16.55
CA SER A 120 -22.08 -4.41 17.98
C SER A 120 -23.58 -4.63 18.24
N GLY A 121 -23.89 -5.67 19.03
CA GLY A 121 -25.26 -6.09 19.32
C GLY A 121 -25.99 -6.81 18.18
N LYS A 122 -25.31 -7.12 17.07
CA LYS A 122 -25.87 -7.91 15.97
C LYS A 122 -25.45 -9.37 16.07
N GLU A 123 -26.37 -10.27 15.77
CA GLU A 123 -26.08 -11.69 15.58
C GLU A 123 -25.94 -12.01 14.08
N PRO A 124 -25.05 -12.97 13.72
CA PRO A 124 -24.93 -13.40 12.34
C PRO A 124 -26.19 -14.17 11.91
N LYS A 125 -26.65 -13.94 10.67
CA LYS A 125 -27.75 -14.70 10.07
C LYS A 125 -27.34 -16.13 9.70
N VAL A 126 -26.09 -16.30 9.30
CA VAL A 126 -25.50 -17.58 8.90
C VAL A 126 -24.09 -17.64 9.45
N SER A 127 -23.69 -18.81 9.95
CA SER A 127 -22.30 -19.11 10.30
C SER A 127 -21.93 -20.46 9.71
N GLN A 128 -20.97 -20.47 8.78
CA GLN A 128 -20.53 -21.67 8.09
C GLN A 128 -19.03 -21.61 7.83
N ASP A 129 -18.32 -22.71 8.09
CA ASP A 129 -16.87 -22.85 7.86
C ASP A 129 -16.02 -21.72 8.49
N GLY A 130 -16.47 -21.20 9.64
CA GLY A 130 -15.83 -20.10 10.35
C GLY A 130 -16.02 -18.72 9.71
N VAL A 131 -17.01 -18.59 8.81
CA VAL A 131 -17.42 -17.33 8.20
C VAL A 131 -18.83 -16.98 8.67
N GLU A 132 -18.94 -15.84 9.35
CA GLU A 132 -20.17 -15.25 9.83
C GLU A 132 -20.73 -14.32 8.75
N THR A 133 -22.03 -14.37 8.46
CA THR A 133 -22.69 -13.45 7.53
C THR A 133 -23.73 -12.62 8.27
N TYR A 134 -23.62 -11.31 8.14
CA TYR A 134 -24.48 -10.31 8.76
C TYR A 134 -25.28 -9.55 7.70
N GLU A 135 -26.42 -9.01 8.13
CA GLU A 135 -27.14 -8.00 7.35
C GLU A 135 -26.72 -6.61 7.82
N PHE A 136 -26.06 -5.87 6.95
CA PHE A 136 -25.64 -4.50 7.22
C PHE A 136 -26.12 -3.58 6.12
N ALA A 137 -26.97 -2.61 6.48
CA ALA A 137 -27.52 -1.61 5.55
C ALA A 137 -28.18 -2.20 4.27
N GLY A 138 -28.77 -3.39 4.36
CA GLY A 138 -29.41 -4.08 3.22
C GLY A 138 -28.44 -4.89 2.34
N PHE A 139 -27.18 -5.03 2.75
CA PHE A 139 -26.17 -5.81 2.05
C PHE A 139 -25.60 -6.92 2.95
N PRO A 140 -25.25 -8.09 2.38
CA PRO A 140 -24.57 -9.14 3.12
C PRO A 140 -23.12 -8.72 3.38
N GLU A 141 -22.78 -8.61 4.65
CA GLU A 141 -21.40 -8.42 5.11
C GLU A 141 -20.91 -9.72 5.71
N ARG A 142 -19.77 -10.21 5.23
CA ARG A 142 -19.17 -11.46 5.75
C ARG A 142 -18.01 -11.11 6.67
N LYS A 143 -17.81 -11.91 7.71
CA LYS A 143 -16.75 -11.74 8.69
C LYS A 143 -16.11 -13.09 8.98
N PHE A 144 -14.79 -13.11 9.09
CA PHE A 144 -14.05 -14.27 9.60
C PHE A 144 -12.84 -13.80 10.39
N ILE A 145 -12.19 -14.74 11.07
CA ILE A 145 -10.93 -14.49 11.77
C ILE A 145 -9.78 -14.90 10.86
N GLY A 146 -8.92 -13.94 10.52
CA GLY A 146 -7.71 -14.17 9.73
C GLY A 146 -6.67 -14.97 10.53
N ARG A 147 -5.63 -15.47 9.85
CA ARG A 147 -4.60 -16.33 10.49
C ARG A 147 -3.82 -15.67 11.63
N ASP A 148 -3.79 -14.34 11.66
CA ASP A 148 -3.16 -13.55 12.72
C ASP A 148 -4.13 -13.16 13.85
N GLY A 149 -5.34 -13.74 13.85
CA GLY A 149 -6.34 -13.55 14.88
C GLY A 149 -7.18 -12.27 14.74
N ALA A 150 -6.88 -11.40 13.76
CA ALA A 150 -7.67 -10.21 13.52
C ALA A 150 -8.99 -10.55 12.81
N SER A 151 -10.02 -9.73 13.06
CA SER A 151 -11.26 -9.82 12.29
C SER A 151 -11.09 -9.22 10.90
N VAL A 152 -11.59 -9.95 9.89
CA VAL A 152 -11.63 -9.53 8.49
C VAL A 152 -13.08 -9.40 8.07
N TYR A 153 -13.43 -8.23 7.54
CA TYR A 153 -14.77 -7.88 7.07
C TYR A 153 -14.79 -7.80 5.56
N LEU A 154 -15.71 -8.50 4.93
CA LEU A 154 -15.85 -8.60 3.48
C LEU A 154 -17.19 -8.01 3.05
N MET A 155 -17.12 -7.15 2.05
CA MET A 155 -18.28 -6.60 1.36
C MET A 155 -18.18 -6.90 -0.12
N ASP A 156 -19.24 -7.51 -0.64
CA ASP A 156 -19.36 -7.84 -2.05
C ASP A 156 -19.88 -6.63 -2.82
N PHE A 157 -19.11 -6.19 -3.81
CA PHE A 157 -19.57 -5.26 -4.84
C PHE A 157 -19.96 -6.05 -6.10
N GLU A 158 -20.35 -5.37 -7.17
CA GLU A 158 -20.78 -6.02 -8.42
C GLU A 158 -19.72 -7.01 -8.94
N ASN A 159 -18.48 -6.54 -9.16
CA ASN A 159 -17.39 -7.31 -9.77
C ASN A 159 -16.19 -7.57 -8.86
N THR A 160 -16.20 -7.02 -7.64
CA THR A 160 -15.07 -7.12 -6.70
C THR A 160 -15.52 -7.44 -5.30
N VAL A 161 -14.65 -8.04 -4.50
CA VAL A 161 -14.81 -8.12 -3.05
C VAL A 161 -13.84 -7.13 -2.43
N ARG A 162 -14.32 -6.35 -1.46
CA ARG A 162 -13.45 -5.55 -0.59
C ARG A 162 -13.37 -6.21 0.77
N ALA A 163 -12.16 -6.42 1.24
CA ALA A 163 -11.86 -6.85 2.58
C ALA A 163 -11.28 -5.69 3.39
N ASN A 164 -11.67 -5.61 4.66
CA ASN A 164 -11.19 -4.61 5.61
C ASN A 164 -10.69 -5.31 6.88
N ARG A 165 -9.56 -4.87 7.41
CA ARG A 165 -8.98 -5.42 8.64
C ARG A 165 -8.07 -4.41 9.33
N VAL A 166 -7.80 -4.65 10.61
CA VAL A 166 -6.72 -3.97 11.32
C VAL A 166 -5.45 -4.82 11.17
N TYR A 167 -4.34 -4.18 10.81
CA TYR A 167 -3.04 -4.81 10.70
C TYR A 167 -2.09 -4.25 11.77
N LYS A 168 -1.55 -5.17 12.60
CA LYS A 168 -0.63 -4.89 13.71
C LYS A 168 -1.10 -3.79 14.68
N GLY A 169 -2.41 -3.59 14.82
CA GLY A 169 -3.00 -2.55 15.68
C GLY A 169 -2.70 -1.10 15.25
N LYS A 170 -2.09 -0.90 14.08
CA LYS A 170 -1.62 0.42 13.61
C LYS A 170 -2.31 0.88 12.35
N PHE A 171 -2.68 -0.06 11.47
CA PHE A 171 -3.21 0.26 10.16
C PHE A 171 -4.61 -0.29 9.99
N LEU A 172 -5.52 0.56 9.53
CA LEU A 172 -6.69 0.10 8.80
C LEU A 172 -6.24 -0.23 7.39
N VAL A 173 -6.45 -1.47 6.98
CA VAL A 173 -6.13 -1.95 5.63
C VAL A 173 -7.40 -2.32 4.92
N PHE A 174 -7.57 -1.77 3.72
CA PHE A 174 -8.53 -2.29 2.74
C PHE A 174 -7.76 -2.97 1.62
N TYR A 175 -8.21 -4.16 1.24
CA TYR A 175 -7.76 -4.76 -0.01
C TYR A 175 -8.95 -5.18 -0.85
N GLN A 176 -8.88 -4.95 -2.15
CA GLN A 176 -9.98 -5.18 -3.07
C GLN A 176 -9.50 -5.99 -4.28
N TYR A 177 -10.24 -7.06 -4.60
CA TYR A 177 -9.86 -8.06 -5.59
C TYR A 177 -11.07 -8.52 -6.42
N SER A 178 -10.83 -9.17 -7.56
CA SER A 178 -11.90 -9.70 -8.42
C SER A 178 -12.75 -10.74 -7.67
N ARG A 179 -14.07 -10.72 -7.88
CA ARG A 179 -14.96 -11.79 -7.38
C ARG A 179 -14.68 -13.16 -7.97
N ASP A 180 -13.87 -13.26 -9.02
CA ASP A 180 -13.44 -14.53 -9.59
C ASP A 180 -12.58 -15.32 -8.60
N PHE A 181 -11.89 -14.64 -7.68
CA PHE A 181 -11.16 -15.28 -6.59
C PHE A 181 -12.14 -15.69 -5.47
N LYS A 182 -12.45 -16.98 -5.40
CA LYS A 182 -13.46 -17.52 -4.46
C LYS A 182 -12.92 -17.83 -3.07
N ASP A 183 -11.63 -18.17 -2.97
CA ASP A 183 -11.01 -18.50 -1.69
C ASP A 183 -10.64 -17.22 -0.93
N ILE A 184 -11.58 -16.74 -0.11
CA ILE A 184 -11.42 -15.51 0.66
C ILE A 184 -10.32 -15.61 1.73
N LYS A 185 -10.05 -16.81 2.26
CA LYS A 185 -9.05 -17.00 3.31
C LYS A 185 -7.65 -16.99 2.70
N ALA A 186 -7.46 -17.68 1.57
CA ALA A 186 -6.20 -17.62 0.83
C ALA A 186 -5.87 -16.19 0.34
N LEU A 187 -6.89 -15.39 0.00
CA LEU A 187 -6.69 -13.98 -0.38
C LEU A 187 -6.30 -13.09 0.81
N ASP A 188 -6.84 -13.34 2.01
CA ASP A 188 -6.37 -12.65 3.23
C ASP A 188 -4.95 -13.07 3.61
N ASP A 189 -4.63 -14.36 3.50
CA ASP A 189 -3.28 -14.86 3.77
C ASP A 189 -2.25 -14.21 2.83
N PHE A 190 -2.58 -14.12 1.53
CA PHE A 190 -1.80 -13.37 0.54
C PHE A 190 -1.67 -11.89 0.92
N ALA A 191 -2.76 -11.24 1.33
CA ALA A 191 -2.73 -9.84 1.72
C ALA A 191 -1.82 -9.61 2.94
N LEU A 192 -1.87 -10.51 3.92
CA LEU A 192 -0.97 -10.48 5.07
C LEU A 192 0.50 -10.66 4.66
N ASP A 193 0.79 -11.62 3.78
CA ASP A 193 2.16 -11.84 3.29
C ASP A 193 2.71 -10.62 2.54
N VAL A 194 1.87 -9.96 1.74
CA VAL A 194 2.20 -8.67 1.10
C VAL A 194 2.53 -7.64 2.17
N LEU A 195 1.66 -7.46 3.17
CA LEU A 195 1.84 -6.45 4.22
C LEU A 195 3.09 -6.71 5.07
N ASP A 196 3.40 -7.96 5.38
CA ASP A 196 4.60 -8.34 6.14
C ASP A 196 5.89 -8.11 5.35
N LYS A 197 5.85 -8.33 4.02
CA LYS A 197 6.97 -8.07 3.13
C LYS A 197 7.22 -6.57 2.94
N VAL A 198 6.14 -5.82 2.75
CA VAL A 198 6.16 -4.43 2.26
C VAL A 198 6.19 -3.43 3.41
N VAL A 199 5.33 -3.57 4.42
CA VAL A 199 5.14 -2.54 5.44
C VAL A 199 6.18 -2.71 6.54
N VAL A 200 7.01 -1.69 6.74
CA VAL A 200 7.99 -1.67 7.83
C VAL A 200 7.37 -1.01 9.06
N GLU A 201 6.91 0.23 8.93
CA GLU A 201 6.28 1.04 9.99
C GLU A 201 5.35 2.11 9.45
#